data_AF-A0A6J6H1Y1-F1
#
_entry.id   AF-A0A6J6H1Y1-F1
#
_cell.length_a   1.000
_cell.length_b   1.000
_cell.length_c   1.000
_cell.angle_alpha   90.00
_cell.angle_beta   90.00
_cell.angle_gamma   90.00
#
_symmetry.space_group_name_H-M   'P 1'
#
loop_
_entity.id
_entity.type
_entity.pdbx_description
1 polymer ?
#
loop_
_entity_poly.entity_id
_entity_poly.type
_entity_poly.pdbx_seq_one_letter_code
_entity_poly.pdbx_strand_id
1 'polypeptide(L)'
;MLAVVRNGFSANKTGLNNMVIDKLTGLGVNTAGLNLEDASGLSGANKISATTVSQLLLKIRTEPQLKMVYDSLPVGGVSGTLIGRYKGTAPQAVGLVKAKTGSIRHTVSLAGYATSGEKEYVFVVIADHVGRTKRIQNAARSAIDRMLGTITKPPVIPTTTTTALTTATN
;
A
#
# COMPACT_ATOMS: atom_id res chain seq x y z
N MET A 1 -7.80 -19.81 8.05
CA MET A 1 -7.95 -20.75 9.18
C MET A 1 -6.80 -21.73 9.29
N LEU A 2 -6.34 -22.36 8.20
CA LEU A 2 -5.20 -23.29 8.26
C LEU A 2 -3.91 -22.68 8.86
N ALA A 3 -3.56 -21.46 8.46
CA ALA A 3 -2.40 -20.74 9.03
C ALA A 3 -2.55 -20.48 10.54
N VAL A 4 -3.78 -20.25 11.02
CA VAL A 4 -4.09 -19.97 12.44
C VAL A 4 -3.79 -21.21 13.29
N VAL A 5 -4.30 -22.37 12.87
CA VAL A 5 -4.05 -23.65 13.54
C VAL A 5 -2.57 -24.03 13.51
N ARG A 6 -1.90 -23.83 12.37
CA ARG A 6 -0.45 -24.10 12.24
C ARG A 6 0.42 -23.26 13.19
N ASN A 7 -0.07 -22.11 13.64
CA ASN A 7 0.60 -21.26 14.62
C ASN A 7 0.12 -21.51 16.06
N GLY A 8 -0.64 -22.58 16.32
CA GLY A 8 -1.08 -22.95 17.67
C GLY A 8 -2.34 -22.24 18.16
N PHE A 9 -3.05 -21.50 17.31
CA PHE A 9 -4.26 -20.77 17.69
C PHE A 9 -5.53 -21.52 17.28
N SER A 10 -6.62 -21.30 18.01
CA SER A 10 -7.92 -21.91 17.69
C SER A 10 -8.42 -21.47 16.31
N ALA A 11 -9.03 -22.39 15.57
CA ALA A 11 -9.62 -22.11 14.26
C ALA A 11 -10.93 -21.29 14.36
N ASN A 12 -10.89 -20.11 14.97
CA ASN A 12 -12.01 -19.17 15.07
C ASN A 12 -11.52 -17.71 14.90
N LYS A 13 -12.44 -16.74 14.93
CA LYS A 13 -12.15 -15.31 14.78
C LYS A 13 -11.16 -14.81 15.86
N THR A 14 -11.37 -15.22 17.11
CA THR A 14 -10.50 -14.87 18.23
C THR A 14 -9.08 -15.39 18.04
N GLY A 15 -8.93 -16.64 17.61
CA GLY A 15 -7.63 -17.23 17.32
C GLY A 15 -6.92 -16.55 16.15
N LEU A 16 -7.65 -16.12 15.13
CA LEU A 16 -7.10 -15.29 14.05
C LEU A 16 -6.58 -13.95 14.60
N ASN A 17 -7.40 -13.24 15.38
CA ASN A 17 -7.01 -11.95 15.97
C ASN A 17 -5.76 -12.08 16.83
N ASN A 18 -5.73 -13.09 17.71
CA ASN A 18 -4.60 -13.34 18.60
C ASN A 18 -3.34 -13.72 17.84
N MET A 19 -3.44 -14.54 16.78
CA MET A 19 -2.32 -14.87 15.91
C MET A 19 -1.73 -13.62 15.25
N VAL A 20 -2.59 -12.71 14.75
CA VAL A 20 -2.09 -11.48 14.13
C VAL A 20 -1.44 -10.56 15.16
N ILE A 21 -2.03 -10.42 16.35
CA ILE A 21 -1.43 -9.64 17.44
C ILE A 21 -0.05 -10.20 17.80
N ASP A 22 0.07 -11.52 17.98
CA ASP A 22 1.33 -12.21 18.27
C ASP A 22 2.41 -11.92 17.21
N LYS A 23 2.08 -12.09 15.93
CA LYS A 23 3.05 -11.83 14.84
C LYS A 23 3.43 -10.35 14.72
N LEU A 24 2.48 -9.43 14.88
CA LEU A 24 2.77 -8.00 14.78
C LEU A 24 3.60 -7.50 15.97
N THR A 25 3.29 -7.96 17.18
CA THR A 25 4.07 -7.63 18.38
C THR A 25 5.49 -8.20 18.29
N GLY A 26 5.66 -9.42 17.77
CA GLY A 26 6.97 -10.00 17.47
C GLY A 26 7.80 -9.20 16.45
N LEU A 27 7.16 -8.42 15.57
CA LEU A 27 7.83 -7.48 14.65
C LEU A 27 8.06 -6.09 15.28
N GLY A 28 7.64 -5.87 16.52
CA GLY A 28 7.69 -4.57 17.20
C GLY A 28 6.67 -3.55 16.68
N VAL A 29 5.57 -4.02 16.10
CA VAL A 29 4.47 -3.16 15.61
C VAL A 29 3.43 -2.97 16.72
N ASN A 30 2.98 -1.73 16.92
CA ASN A 30 1.93 -1.43 17.89
C ASN A 30 0.56 -1.96 17.40
N THR A 31 -0.06 -2.79 18.22
CA THR A 31 -1.35 -3.44 17.94
C THR A 31 -2.51 -2.84 18.76
N ALA A 32 -2.30 -1.70 19.42
CA ALA A 32 -3.34 -1.02 20.18
C ALA A 32 -4.59 -0.75 19.31
N GLY A 33 -5.74 -1.21 19.78
CA GLY A 33 -7.03 -1.07 19.09
C GLY A 33 -7.23 -1.97 17.86
N LEU A 34 -6.31 -2.91 17.60
CA LEU A 34 -6.48 -3.91 16.55
C LEU A 34 -7.59 -4.89 16.92
N ASN A 35 -8.53 -5.11 16.00
CA ASN A 35 -9.53 -6.17 16.07
C ASN A 35 -9.74 -6.75 14.67
N LEU A 36 -9.44 -8.02 14.46
CA LEU A 36 -9.63 -8.69 13.18
C LEU A 36 -10.57 -9.89 13.34
N GLU A 37 -11.72 -9.83 12.68
CA GLU A 37 -12.64 -10.95 12.57
C GLU A 37 -12.34 -11.85 11.38
N ASP A 38 -11.76 -11.28 10.32
CA ASP A 38 -11.34 -12.03 9.14
C ASP A 38 -10.03 -11.49 8.56
N ALA A 39 -9.42 -12.30 7.70
CA ALA A 39 -8.15 -11.96 7.04
C ALA A 39 -8.37 -11.31 5.66
N SER A 40 -9.58 -11.33 5.12
CA SER A 40 -9.90 -10.75 3.81
C SER A 40 -10.18 -9.24 3.89
N GLY A 41 -10.56 -8.75 5.07
CA GLY A 41 -11.00 -7.38 5.27
C GLY A 41 -12.49 -7.16 4.96
N LEU A 42 -13.30 -8.23 4.86
CA LEU A 42 -14.71 -8.12 4.47
C LEU A 42 -15.62 -7.77 5.66
N SER A 43 -15.26 -8.22 6.85
CA SER A 43 -15.99 -7.90 8.08
C SER A 43 -15.85 -6.41 8.40
N GLY A 44 -17.00 -5.74 8.55
CA GLY A 44 -17.06 -4.35 9.01
C GLY A 44 -16.67 -4.18 10.48
N ALA A 45 -16.49 -5.28 11.22
CA ALA A 45 -15.98 -5.24 12.58
C ALA A 45 -14.44 -5.23 12.65
N ASN A 46 -13.75 -5.38 11.51
CA ASN A 46 -12.31 -5.24 11.42
C ASN A 46 -11.92 -3.79 11.76
N LYS A 47 -10.99 -3.62 12.70
CA LYS A 47 -10.43 -2.34 13.12
C LYS A 47 -8.92 -2.43 13.12
N ILE A 48 -8.28 -1.47 12.46
CA ILE A 48 -6.83 -1.32 12.44
C ILE A 48 -6.50 0.17 12.30
N SER A 49 -5.49 0.63 13.04
CA SER A 49 -5.04 2.01 12.94
C SER A 49 -4.14 2.22 11.71
N ALA A 50 -4.18 3.42 11.12
CA ALA A 50 -3.27 3.76 10.03
C ALA A 50 -1.80 3.66 10.47
N THR A 51 -1.52 3.98 11.74
CA THR A 51 -0.20 3.86 12.37
C THR A 51 0.31 2.43 12.47
N THR A 52 -0.57 1.47 12.82
CA THR A 52 -0.23 0.04 12.83
C THR A 52 0.16 -0.43 11.44
N VAL A 53 -0.62 -0.04 10.41
CA VAL A 53 -0.32 -0.40 9.02
C VAL A 53 0.97 0.25 8.53
N SER A 54 1.23 1.51 8.86
CA SER A 54 2.45 2.19 8.43
C SER A 54 3.69 1.57 9.07
N GLN A 55 3.63 1.20 10.35
CA GLN A 55 4.71 0.50 11.04
C GLN A 55 4.97 -0.88 10.41
N LEU A 56 3.91 -1.62 10.08
CA LEU A 56 4.03 -2.89 9.37
C LEU A 56 4.68 -2.72 7.99
N LEU A 57 4.28 -1.70 7.21
CA LEU A 57 4.89 -1.41 5.91
C LEU A 57 6.37 -1.06 6.06
N LEU A 58 6.75 -0.26 7.06
CA LEU A 58 8.17 -0.01 7.34
C LEU A 58 8.93 -1.31 7.60
N LYS A 59 8.38 -2.22 8.42
CA LYS A 59 8.98 -3.54 8.66
C LYS A 59 9.08 -4.38 7.40
N ILE A 60 8.04 -4.42 6.57
CA ILE A 60 8.06 -5.14 5.29
C ILE A 60 9.20 -4.66 4.40
N ARG A 61 9.50 -3.36 4.41
CA ARG A 61 10.54 -2.78 3.57
C ARG A 61 11.96 -3.03 4.09
N THR A 62 12.14 -3.14 5.41
CA THR A 62 13.44 -3.30 6.07
C THR A 62 13.83 -4.76 6.30
N GLU A 63 12.86 -5.66 6.47
CA GLU A 63 13.08 -7.07 6.81
C GLU A 63 13.22 -7.93 5.54
N PRO A 64 14.37 -8.58 5.29
CA PRO A 64 14.58 -9.37 4.07
C PRO A 64 13.56 -10.51 3.90
N GLN A 65 13.16 -11.13 5.01
CA GLN A 65 12.14 -12.19 5.05
C GLN A 65 10.75 -11.75 4.57
N LEU A 66 10.44 -10.44 4.62
CA LEU A 66 9.17 -9.88 4.17
C LEU A 66 9.22 -9.30 2.75
N LYS A 67 10.38 -9.37 2.08
CA LYS A 67 10.55 -8.81 0.72
C LYS A 67 9.52 -9.33 -0.28
N MET A 68 9.15 -10.61 -0.19
CA MET A 68 8.12 -11.21 -1.05
C MET A 68 6.77 -10.48 -0.92
N VAL A 69 6.42 -9.99 0.28
CA VAL A 69 5.20 -9.21 0.50
C VAL A 69 5.26 -7.90 -0.28
N TYR A 70 6.38 -7.18 -0.18
CA TYR A 70 6.61 -5.97 -0.98
C TYR A 70 6.51 -6.27 -2.47
N ASP A 71 7.13 -7.36 -2.95
CA ASP A 71 7.15 -7.73 -4.36
C ASP A 71 5.75 -8.02 -4.90
N SER A 72 4.89 -8.63 -4.09
CA SER A 72 3.50 -9.00 -4.44
C SER A 72 2.52 -7.84 -4.60
N LEU A 73 2.89 -6.64 -4.15
CA LEU A 73 1.98 -5.50 -4.18
C LEU A 73 1.71 -5.02 -5.63
N PRO A 74 0.44 -4.70 -5.98
CA PRO A 74 0.10 -4.11 -7.26
C PRO A 74 0.81 -2.77 -7.52
N VAL A 75 1.13 -2.50 -8.80
CA VAL A 75 1.79 -1.27 -9.26
C VAL A 75 0.80 -0.37 -10.00
N GLY A 76 0.79 0.92 -9.65
CA GLY A 76 -0.04 1.98 -10.21
C GLY A 76 -0.02 2.03 -11.73
N GLY A 77 -1.16 1.84 -12.38
CA GLY A 77 -1.30 1.88 -13.84
C GLY A 77 -0.72 0.68 -14.60
N VAL A 78 -0.13 -0.30 -13.89
CA VAL A 78 0.60 -1.42 -14.48
C VAL A 78 -0.04 -2.78 -14.15
N SER A 79 -0.38 -3.04 -12.89
CA SER A 79 -0.80 -4.39 -12.47
C SER A 79 -1.91 -4.42 -11.42
N GLY A 80 -2.54 -5.59 -11.29
CA GLY A 80 -3.55 -5.89 -10.29
C GLY A 80 -4.72 -4.90 -10.29
N THR A 81 -5.21 -4.57 -9.09
CA THR A 81 -6.34 -3.65 -8.91
C THR A 81 -6.00 -2.19 -9.23
N LEU A 82 -4.75 -1.87 -9.54
CA LEU A 82 -4.30 -0.53 -9.89
C LEU A 82 -4.09 -0.32 -11.40
N ILE A 83 -4.28 -1.33 -12.24
CA ILE A 83 -3.97 -1.28 -13.69
C ILE A 83 -4.63 -0.13 -14.46
N GLY A 84 -5.84 0.28 -14.04
CA GLY A 84 -6.58 1.40 -14.63
C GLY A 84 -6.45 2.73 -13.87
N ARG A 85 -5.80 2.74 -12.70
CA ARG A 85 -5.69 3.93 -11.84
C ARG A 85 -4.51 4.81 -12.27
N TYR A 86 -4.54 6.07 -11.84
CA TYR A 86 -3.56 7.12 -12.15
C TYR A 86 -3.53 7.61 -13.60
N LYS A 87 -3.85 6.77 -14.60
CA LYS A 87 -3.80 7.10 -16.03
C LYS A 87 -4.54 8.38 -16.44
N GLY A 88 -5.68 8.67 -15.81
CA GLY A 88 -6.46 9.90 -16.08
C GLY A 88 -6.46 10.92 -14.93
N THR A 89 -6.04 10.52 -13.73
CA THR A 89 -6.14 11.36 -12.52
C THR A 89 -4.81 11.98 -12.12
N ALA A 90 -3.71 11.24 -12.30
CA ALA A 90 -2.34 11.67 -12.01
C ALA A 90 -1.37 10.83 -12.84
N PRO A 91 -1.28 11.06 -14.17
CA PRO A 91 -0.48 10.23 -15.08
C PRO A 91 0.99 10.11 -14.66
N GLN A 92 1.53 11.15 -14.04
CA GLN A 92 2.90 11.18 -13.52
C GLN A 92 3.17 10.16 -12.40
N ALA A 93 2.12 9.61 -11.76
CA ALA A 93 2.23 8.63 -10.68
C ALA A 93 2.23 7.17 -11.18
N VAL A 94 1.98 6.94 -12.48
CA VAL A 94 2.00 5.60 -13.07
C VAL A 94 3.39 4.98 -12.89
N GLY A 95 3.43 3.74 -12.39
CA GLY A 95 4.67 3.02 -12.07
C GLY A 95 5.34 3.45 -10.76
N LEU A 96 4.93 4.57 -10.15
CA LEU A 96 5.58 5.13 -8.95
C LEU A 96 4.86 4.79 -7.64
N VAL A 97 3.67 4.22 -7.71
CA VAL A 97 2.90 3.79 -6.54
C VAL A 97 2.80 2.28 -6.52
N LYS A 98 3.22 1.66 -5.42
CA LYS A 98 3.08 0.22 -5.18
C LYS A 98 2.24 -0.01 -3.94
N ALA A 99 1.01 -0.47 -4.08
CA ALA A 99 0.05 -0.42 -2.98
C ALA A 99 -1.05 -1.48 -3.05
N LYS A 100 -1.57 -1.85 -1.89
CA LYS A 100 -2.76 -2.69 -1.76
C LYS A 100 -4.01 -1.83 -1.65
N THR A 101 -5.00 -2.15 -2.48
CA THR A 101 -6.34 -1.55 -2.42
C THR A 101 -7.23 -2.27 -1.41
N GLY A 102 -8.03 -1.50 -0.67
CA GLY A 102 -9.19 -1.96 0.08
C GLY A 102 -10.44 -1.18 -0.31
N SER A 103 -11.57 -1.86 -0.49
CA SER A 103 -12.84 -1.24 -0.81
C SER A 103 -13.98 -2.13 -0.38
N ILE A 104 -14.73 -1.68 0.62
CA ILE A 104 -15.95 -2.31 1.08
C ILE A 104 -17.08 -1.28 1.11
N ARG A 105 -18.25 -1.66 1.62
CA ARG A 105 -19.33 -0.70 1.85
C ARG A 105 -18.82 0.36 2.84
N HIS A 106 -18.94 1.63 2.47
CA HIS A 106 -18.54 2.79 3.27
C HIS A 106 -17.04 3.05 3.49
N THR A 107 -16.16 2.17 3.05
CA THR A 107 -14.72 2.36 3.26
C THR A 107 -13.94 2.24 1.96
N VAL A 108 -13.06 3.22 1.72
CA VAL A 108 -12.05 3.19 0.67
C VAL A 108 -10.69 3.33 1.33
N SER A 109 -9.80 2.39 1.05
CA SER A 109 -8.43 2.43 1.58
C SER A 109 -7.39 2.10 0.53
N LEU A 110 -6.21 2.67 0.74
CA LEU A 110 -5.02 2.43 -0.07
C LEU A 110 -3.80 2.56 0.83
N ALA A 111 -2.96 1.53 0.85
CA ALA A 111 -1.77 1.52 1.68
C ALA A 111 -0.60 0.89 0.92
N GLY A 112 0.59 1.47 1.06
CA GLY A 112 1.78 1.00 0.37
C GLY A 112 2.86 2.06 0.29
N TYR A 113 3.52 2.11 -0.86
CA TYR A 113 4.72 2.88 -1.09
C TYR A 113 4.55 3.82 -2.28
N ALA A 114 5.08 5.03 -2.16
CA ALA A 114 5.09 6.04 -3.20
C ALA A 114 6.54 6.53 -3.43
N THR A 115 7.03 6.38 -4.66
CA THR A 115 8.37 6.81 -5.05
C THR A 115 8.37 8.27 -5.46
N SER A 116 9.33 9.03 -4.93
CA SER A 116 9.56 10.44 -5.26
C SER A 116 11.05 10.72 -5.38
N GLY A 117 11.52 10.77 -6.63
CA GLY A 117 12.94 10.87 -6.92
C GLY A 117 13.68 9.64 -6.41
N GLU A 118 14.66 9.86 -5.55
CA GLU A 118 15.47 8.78 -4.93
C GLU A 118 14.84 8.20 -3.66
N LYS A 119 13.77 8.81 -3.14
CA LYS A 119 13.13 8.42 -1.89
C LYS A 119 11.85 7.63 -2.14
N GLU A 120 11.58 6.71 -1.24
CA GLU A 120 10.32 5.97 -1.18
C GLU A 120 9.62 6.28 0.14
N TYR A 121 8.35 6.63 0.07
CA TYR A 121 7.54 6.97 1.23
C TYR A 121 6.49 5.90 1.50
N VAL A 122 6.35 5.52 2.77
CA VAL A 122 5.20 4.74 3.23
C VAL A 122 4.00 5.66 3.37
N PHE A 123 2.86 5.23 2.83
CA PHE A 123 1.60 5.92 3.02
C PHE A 123 0.49 4.94 3.38
N VAL A 124 -0.47 5.45 4.17
CA VAL A 124 -1.68 4.72 4.52
C VAL A 124 -2.83 5.70 4.49
N VAL A 125 -3.85 5.40 3.67
CA VAL A 125 -5.10 6.15 3.65
C VAL A 125 -6.24 5.19 3.95
N ILE A 126 -7.01 5.52 4.99
CA ILE A 126 -8.24 4.83 5.37
C ILE A 126 -9.32 5.90 5.42
N ALA A 127 -10.23 5.88 4.45
CA ALA A 127 -11.38 6.78 4.39
C ALA A 127 -12.63 5.96 4.73
N ASP A 128 -13.12 6.13 5.96
CA ASP A 128 -14.37 5.57 6.44
C ASP A 128 -15.56 6.51 6.20
N HIS A 129 -16.78 5.98 6.35
CA HIS A 129 -18.03 6.71 6.14
C HIS A 129 -18.17 7.35 4.75
N VAL A 130 -17.47 6.81 3.75
CA VAL A 130 -17.63 7.21 2.35
C VAL A 130 -19.03 6.83 1.88
N GLY A 131 -19.69 7.72 1.14
CA GLY A 131 -21.02 7.46 0.59
C GLY A 131 -21.07 6.16 -0.24
N ARG A 132 -22.22 5.47 -0.19
CA ARG A 132 -22.40 4.11 -0.76
C ARG A 132 -22.39 4.06 -2.28
N THR A 133 -22.58 5.19 -2.94
CA THR A 133 -22.69 5.20 -4.40
C THR A 133 -21.31 5.02 -5.03
N LYS A 134 -21.26 4.30 -6.15
CA LYS A 134 -20.03 4.12 -6.93
C LYS A 134 -19.39 5.46 -7.28
N ARG A 135 -20.21 6.48 -7.57
CA ARG A 135 -19.75 7.86 -7.84
C ARG A 135 -18.95 8.44 -6.66
N ILE A 136 -19.48 8.38 -5.45
CA ILE A 136 -18.81 8.93 -4.26
C ILE A 136 -17.55 8.14 -3.91
N GLN A 137 -17.61 6.80 -3.97
CA GLN A 137 -16.42 5.97 -3.76
C GLN A 137 -15.33 6.24 -4.80
N ASN A 138 -15.71 6.41 -6.07
CA ASN A 138 -14.76 6.75 -7.13
C ASN A 138 -14.18 8.15 -6.93
N ALA A 139 -14.97 9.12 -6.47
CA ALA A 139 -14.45 10.44 -6.12
C ALA A 139 -13.41 10.36 -5.00
N ALA A 140 -13.66 9.56 -3.95
CA ALA A 140 -12.69 9.31 -2.89
C ALA A 140 -11.40 8.65 -3.42
N ARG A 141 -11.51 7.62 -4.27
CA ARG A 141 -10.36 6.98 -4.92
C ARG A 141 -9.56 7.97 -5.77
N SER A 142 -10.23 8.80 -6.55
CA SER A 142 -9.59 9.82 -7.39
C SER A 142 -8.91 10.91 -6.57
N ALA A 143 -9.48 11.30 -5.42
CA ALA A 143 -8.87 12.26 -4.50
C ALA A 143 -7.57 11.68 -3.91
N ILE A 144 -7.58 10.42 -3.49
CA ILE A 144 -6.38 9.70 -3.04
C ILE A 144 -5.34 9.64 -4.16
N ASP A 145 -5.76 9.30 -5.39
CA ASP A 145 -4.83 9.20 -6.53
C ASP A 145 -4.15 10.54 -6.83
N ARG A 146 -4.91 11.64 -6.79
CA ARG A 146 -4.37 13.00 -7.00
C ARG A 146 -3.40 13.39 -5.88
N MET A 147 -3.76 13.11 -4.63
CA MET A 147 -2.89 13.38 -3.47
C MET A 147 -1.56 12.63 -3.57
N LEU A 148 -1.57 11.36 -3.98
CA LEU A 148 -0.33 10.62 -4.19
C LEU A 148 0.43 11.14 -5.41
N GLY A 149 -0.29 11.55 -6.45
CA GLY A 149 0.29 12.16 -7.64
C GLY A 149 1.05 13.45 -7.41
N THR A 150 0.75 14.22 -6.36
CA THR A 150 1.54 15.41 -5.99
C THR A 150 2.82 15.06 -5.23
N ILE A 151 2.83 13.91 -4.54
CA ILE A 151 3.97 13.41 -3.79
C ILE A 151 4.96 12.70 -4.71
N THR A 152 4.45 11.91 -5.67
CA THR A 152 5.27 11.07 -6.54
C THR A 152 6.02 11.88 -7.58
N LYS A 153 7.29 11.54 -7.78
CA LYS A 153 8.16 12.12 -8.80
C LYS A 153 8.98 11.00 -9.42
N PRO A 154 9.14 10.95 -10.76
CA PRO A 154 10.00 9.97 -11.40
C PRO A 154 11.41 9.98 -10.78
N PRO A 155 12.09 8.82 -10.68
CA PRO A 155 13.48 8.78 -10.28
C PRO A 155 14.32 9.66 -11.19
N VAL A 156 15.25 10.42 -10.61
CA VAL A 156 16.23 11.18 -11.39
C VAL A 156 17.23 10.17 -11.94
N ILE A 157 17.14 9.86 -13.22
CA ILE A 157 18.18 9.09 -13.91
C ILE A 157 19.25 10.11 -14.31
N PRO A 158 20.51 9.99 -13.83
CA PRO A 158 21.57 10.85 -14.32
C PRO A 158 21.68 10.64 -15.82
N THR A 159 21.37 11.69 -16.58
CA THR A 159 21.60 11.68 -18.02
C THR A 159 23.11 11.67 -18.16
N THR A 160 23.70 10.54 -18.51
CA THR A 160 25.03 10.55 -19.13
C THR A 160 24.85 11.29 -20.44
N THR A 161 25.01 12.61 -20.40
CA THR A 161 25.19 13.44 -21.58
C THR A 161 26.46 12.93 -22.24
N THR A 162 26.29 12.11 -23.28
CA THR A 162 27.36 11.84 -24.24
C THR A 162 27.70 13.18 -24.88
N THR A 163 28.66 13.91 -24.31
CA THR A 163 29.36 14.98 -24.98
C THR A 163 30.17 14.33 -26.09
N ALA A 164 29.55 14.08 -27.24
CA ALA A 164 30.27 13.80 -28.45
C ALA A 164 31.08 15.06 -28.79
N LEU A 165 32.38 15.01 -28.50
CA LEU A 165 33.35 15.99 -28.95
C LEU A 165 33.18 16.17 -30.47
N THR A 166 32.65 17.31 -30.87
CA THR A 166 32.79 17.78 -32.25
C THR A 166 34.20 18.35 -32.36
N THR A 167 35.17 17.50 -32.67
CA THR A 167 36.47 17.97 -33.14
C THR A 167 36.31 18.35 -34.61
N ALA A 168 35.93 19.60 -34.84
CA ALA A 168 36.14 20.26 -36.11
C ALA A 168 37.60 20.73 -36.16
N THR A 169 38.41 20.16 -37.06
CA THR A 169 39.59 20.84 -37.60
C THR A 169 39.88 20.31 -39.00
N ASN A 170 40.01 21.30 -39.88
CA ASN A 170 40.42 21.31 -41.28
C ASN A 170 41.66 20.48 -41.61
#